data_AF-A0A673CUF9-F1
#
_entry.id   AF-A0A673CUF9-F1
#
_cell.length_a   1.000
_cell.length_b   1.000
_cell.length_c   1.000
_cell.angle_alpha   90.00
_cell.angle_beta   90.00
_cell.angle_gamma   90.00
#
_symmetry.space_group_name_H-M   'P 1'
#
loop_
_entity.id
_entity.type
_entity.pdbx_description
1 polymer ?
#
loop_
_entity_poly.entity_id
_entity_poly.type
_entity_poly.pdbx_seq_one_letter_code
_entity_poly.pdbx_strand_id
1 'polypeptide(L)'
;LFKRWLSGWKCDGVKNPYLDTMEEDILYHFSLSTKTHNLPEMFGDIKFVCVGGSANRMKAFAQFMHNELELPGNPEDIRDICEGTDRYCMFKVGPVLSISHGMGVPSISIMLHELIKLLHHAQCRDVVLFRLGTSGGVGLAPGTVVVTDKAVDYSFQPQFEQVVLGKVITRSTELDEGVASELLQCSSELPNLPAVIGNTMCTHDFYEGIKKNHTLVHCGCFQVLYK
;
A
#
# COMPACT_ATOMS: atom_id res chain seq x y z
N LEU A 1 1.11 8.91 17.74
CA LEU A 1 0.54 8.97 16.38
C LEU A 1 -0.57 7.92 16.11
N PHE A 2 -0.52 6.71 16.65
CA PHE A 2 -1.55 5.66 16.42
C PHE A 2 -2.84 5.78 17.26
N LYS A 3 -2.92 6.72 18.21
CA LYS A 3 -4.06 6.86 19.16
C LYS A 3 -5.22 7.74 18.67
N ARG A 4 -5.18 8.27 17.44
CA ARG A 4 -6.14 9.31 16.99
C ARG A 4 -6.98 8.93 15.77
N TRP A 5 -6.97 7.67 15.36
CA TRP A 5 -7.68 7.20 14.18
C TRP A 5 -9.02 6.56 14.52
N LEU A 6 -10.10 7.34 14.38
CA LEU A 6 -11.48 6.85 14.31
C LEU A 6 -12.30 7.77 13.39
N SER A 7 -12.15 7.59 12.08
CA SER A 7 -13.21 7.76 11.07
C SER A 7 -12.59 7.84 9.67
N GLY A 8 -13.02 7.00 8.72
CA GLY A 8 -12.83 7.37 7.31
C GLY A 8 -12.81 6.29 6.24
N TRP A 9 -12.82 4.99 6.56
CA TRP A 9 -12.86 3.95 5.52
C TRP A 9 -13.95 2.93 5.80
N LYS A 10 -15.11 3.12 5.17
CA LYS A 10 -16.00 1.98 4.94
C LYS A 10 -15.31 1.10 3.92
N CYS A 11 -15.04 -0.15 4.27
CA CYS A 11 -14.75 -1.16 3.28
C CYS A 11 -16.01 -1.27 2.41
N ASP A 12 -16.11 -0.46 1.37
CA ASP A 12 -17.24 -0.43 0.42
C ASP A 12 -17.14 -1.65 -0.51
N GLY A 13 -17.07 -2.84 0.08
CA GLY A 13 -17.17 -4.15 -0.53
C GLY A 13 -16.12 -4.49 -1.59
N VAL A 14 -15.85 -5.79 -1.76
CA VAL A 14 -15.20 -6.24 -2.99
C VAL A 14 -16.21 -6.10 -4.13
N LYS A 15 -15.88 -5.35 -5.18
CA LYS A 15 -16.73 -5.18 -6.38
C LYS A 15 -16.64 -6.42 -7.29
N ASN A 16 -17.00 -7.60 -6.75
CA ASN A 16 -17.04 -8.88 -7.46
C ASN A 16 -18.19 -9.76 -6.93
N PRO A 17 -19.31 -9.90 -7.67
CA PRO A 17 -20.48 -10.64 -7.20
C PRO A 17 -20.25 -12.15 -7.07
N TYR A 18 -19.19 -12.68 -7.67
CA TYR A 18 -18.89 -14.10 -7.61
C TYR A 18 -18.18 -14.51 -6.32
N LEU A 19 -17.56 -13.56 -5.61
CA LEU A 19 -16.73 -13.86 -4.44
C LEU A 19 -17.54 -14.55 -3.33
N ASP A 20 -18.73 -14.04 -3.03
CA ASP A 20 -19.60 -14.55 -1.95
C ASP A 20 -20.15 -15.97 -2.24
N THR A 21 -20.10 -16.40 -3.50
CA THR A 21 -20.59 -17.72 -3.93
C THR A 21 -19.51 -18.79 -3.99
N MET A 22 -18.24 -18.41 -3.80
CA MET A 22 -17.13 -19.36 -3.81
C MET A 22 -17.13 -20.19 -2.54
N GLU A 23 -16.94 -21.51 -2.68
CA GLU A 23 -16.78 -22.42 -1.53
C GLU A 23 -15.47 -22.15 -0.76
N GLU A 24 -14.44 -21.74 -1.50
CA GLU A 24 -13.12 -21.41 -0.98
C GLU A 24 -12.53 -20.32 -1.85
N ASP A 25 -11.89 -19.33 -1.23
CA ASP A 25 -11.09 -18.34 -1.94
C ASP A 25 -9.62 -18.52 -1.56
N ILE A 26 -8.80 -18.82 -2.57
CA ILE A 26 -7.36 -19.02 -2.42
C ILE A 26 -6.67 -17.70 -2.80
N LEU A 27 -5.99 -17.10 -1.83
CA LEU A 27 -5.10 -15.97 -2.00
C LEU A 27 -3.72 -16.51 -2.35
N TYR A 28 -3.58 -16.92 -3.61
CA TYR A 28 -2.47 -17.73 -4.10
C TYR A 28 -1.11 -17.08 -3.87
N HIS A 29 -1.00 -15.77 -4.11
CA HIS A 29 0.28 -15.07 -3.99
C HIS A 29 0.64 -14.75 -2.53
N PHE A 30 -0.29 -14.93 -1.59
CA PHE A 30 -0.02 -14.92 -0.15
C PHE A 30 0.09 -16.30 0.49
N SER A 31 -0.20 -17.38 -0.25
CA SER A 31 -0.30 -18.75 0.30
C SER A 31 -1.35 -18.86 1.43
N LEU A 32 -2.44 -18.10 1.32
CA LEU A 32 -3.55 -18.11 2.28
C LEU A 32 -4.82 -18.63 1.61
N SER A 33 -5.73 -19.21 2.39
CA SER A 33 -7.06 -19.61 1.93
C SER A 33 -8.08 -19.49 3.04
N THR A 34 -9.33 -19.20 2.67
CA THR A 34 -10.46 -19.11 3.61
C THR A 34 -10.79 -20.44 4.30
N LYS A 35 -10.40 -21.59 3.74
CA LYS A 35 -10.60 -22.90 4.37
C LYS A 35 -9.46 -23.31 5.29
N THR A 36 -8.23 -22.90 4.97
CA THR A 36 -7.03 -23.31 5.73
C THR A 36 -6.67 -22.33 6.84
N HIS A 37 -7.20 -21.10 6.80
CA HIS A 37 -6.86 -20.03 7.73
C HIS A 37 -8.11 -19.32 8.26
N ASN A 38 -8.13 -19.07 9.58
CA ASN A 38 -9.16 -18.24 10.20
C ASN A 38 -8.83 -16.74 9.99
N LEU A 39 -9.15 -16.21 8.81
CA LEU A 39 -8.80 -14.84 8.42
C LEU A 39 -9.36 -13.76 9.38
N PRO A 40 -10.61 -13.86 9.89
CA PRO A 40 -11.10 -12.94 10.93
C PRO A 40 -10.25 -12.93 12.19
N GLU A 41 -9.83 -14.09 12.69
CA GLU A 41 -8.97 -14.20 13.87
C GLU A 41 -7.57 -13.65 13.61
N MET A 42 -7.03 -13.92 12.42
CA MET A 42 -5.67 -13.51 12.05
C MET A 42 -5.54 -12.02 11.74
N PHE A 43 -6.57 -11.37 11.19
CA PHE A 43 -6.45 -10.01 10.62
C PHE A 43 -7.59 -9.05 10.98
N GLY A 44 -8.63 -9.46 11.72
CA GLY A 44 -9.80 -8.61 11.99
C GLY A 44 -9.50 -7.33 12.79
N ASP A 45 -8.34 -7.27 13.45
CA ASP A 45 -7.85 -6.11 14.22
C ASP A 45 -7.02 -5.11 13.39
N ILE A 46 -6.78 -5.38 12.10
CA ILE A 46 -5.97 -4.50 11.24
C ILE A 46 -6.66 -3.16 11.03
N LYS A 47 -5.89 -2.08 11.21
CA LYS A 47 -6.30 -0.69 10.98
C LYS A 47 -5.38 0.04 10.01
N PHE A 48 -4.12 -0.36 9.92
CA PHE A 48 -3.14 0.27 9.06
C PHE A 48 -2.46 -0.77 8.21
N VAL A 49 -2.46 -0.57 6.89
CA VAL A 49 -1.70 -1.39 5.96
C VAL A 49 -0.62 -0.55 5.31
N CYS A 50 0.64 -0.92 5.50
CA CYS A 50 1.77 -0.28 4.85
C CYS A 50 2.34 -1.22 3.80
N VAL A 51 2.42 -0.78 2.55
CA VAL A 51 2.93 -1.58 1.44
C VAL A 51 4.17 -0.94 0.83
N GLY A 52 5.15 -1.74 0.41
CA GLY A 52 6.37 -1.21 -0.22
C GLY A 52 7.07 -2.25 -1.11
N GLY A 53 8.05 -1.81 -1.92
CA GLY A 53 8.57 -2.70 -2.96
C GLY A 53 9.41 -3.88 -2.45
N SER A 54 10.29 -3.64 -1.47
CA SER A 54 11.27 -4.64 -1.01
C SER A 54 10.81 -5.37 0.25
N ALA A 55 10.89 -6.71 0.24
CA ALA A 55 10.62 -7.54 1.42
C ALA A 55 11.44 -7.12 2.64
N ASN A 56 12.75 -6.94 2.47
CA ASN A 56 13.65 -6.51 3.55
C ASN A 56 13.23 -5.15 4.14
N ARG A 57 12.81 -4.20 3.29
CA ARG A 57 12.32 -2.90 3.75
C ARG A 57 11.05 -3.03 4.56
N MET A 58 10.13 -3.89 4.13
CA MET A 58 8.85 -4.09 4.82
C MET A 58 9.01 -4.89 6.11
N LYS A 59 9.99 -5.82 6.19
CA LYS A 59 10.38 -6.46 7.46
C LYS A 59 10.97 -5.45 8.43
N ALA A 60 11.93 -4.64 7.97
CA ALA A 60 12.54 -3.59 8.79
C ALA A 60 11.49 -2.57 9.27
N PHE A 61 10.52 -2.22 8.42
CA PHE A 61 9.38 -1.37 8.82
C PHE A 61 8.53 -2.04 9.91
N ALA A 62 8.23 -3.33 9.80
CA ALA A 62 7.47 -4.05 10.83
C ALA A 62 8.22 -4.08 12.17
N GLN A 63 9.53 -4.35 12.15
CA GLN A 63 10.39 -4.32 13.34
C GLN A 63 10.46 -2.94 13.97
N PHE A 64 10.58 -1.90 13.14
CA PHE A 64 10.50 -0.51 13.59
C PHE A 64 9.16 -0.22 14.26
N MET A 65 8.05 -0.60 13.62
CA MET A 65 6.70 -0.40 14.15
C MET A 65 6.46 -1.15 15.47
N HIS A 66 7.06 -2.32 15.65
CA HIS A 66 6.99 -3.07 16.90
C HIS A 66 7.57 -2.27 18.07
N ASN A 67 8.73 -1.66 17.84
CA ASN A 67 9.41 -0.82 18.84
C ASN A 67 8.64 0.48 19.09
N GLU A 68 8.20 1.18 18.04
CA GLU A 68 7.46 2.45 18.15
C GLU A 68 6.09 2.31 18.84
N LEU A 69 5.48 1.12 18.75
CA LEU A 69 4.22 0.81 19.42
C LEU A 69 4.43 0.18 20.81
N GLU A 70 5.68 -0.02 21.25
CA GLU A 70 6.05 -0.62 22.53
C GLU A 70 5.38 -1.98 22.75
N LEU A 71 5.30 -2.80 21.69
CA LEU A 71 4.65 -4.11 21.77
C LEU A 71 5.51 -5.13 22.52
N PRO A 72 4.88 -6.06 23.26
CA PRO A 72 5.61 -7.09 23.98
C PRO A 72 6.30 -8.08 23.03
N GLY A 73 7.42 -8.66 23.48
CA GLY A 73 8.20 -9.63 22.70
C GLY A 73 9.35 -9.00 21.92
N ASN A 74 10.07 -9.82 21.17
CA ASN A 74 11.26 -9.41 20.41
C ASN A 74 10.88 -9.12 18.95
N PRO A 75 11.22 -7.93 18.39
CA PRO A 75 10.97 -7.63 16.97
C PRO A 75 11.67 -8.60 16.01
N GLU A 76 12.74 -9.28 16.43
CA GLU A 76 13.41 -10.29 15.60
C GLU A 76 12.57 -11.56 15.41
N ASP A 77 11.57 -11.79 16.27
CA ASP A 77 10.66 -12.95 16.18
C ASP A 77 9.54 -12.73 15.16
N ILE A 78 9.44 -11.54 14.55
CA ILE A 78 8.44 -11.25 13.51
C ILE A 78 8.71 -12.15 12.29
N ARG A 79 7.73 -13.01 12.00
CA ARG A 79 7.78 -13.98 10.89
C ARG A 79 7.01 -13.50 9.68
N ASP A 80 7.44 -13.99 8.53
CA ASP A 80 6.71 -13.82 7.29
C ASP A 80 5.49 -14.75 7.29
N ILE A 81 4.28 -14.16 7.25
CA ILE A 81 3.03 -14.90 7.18
C ILE A 81 2.89 -15.64 5.84
N CYS A 82 3.57 -15.13 4.80
CA CYS A 82 3.55 -15.71 3.46
C CYS A 82 4.71 -16.70 3.21
N GLU A 83 5.31 -17.29 4.26
CA GLU A 83 6.49 -18.17 4.13
C GLU A 83 6.32 -19.37 3.17
N GLY A 84 5.08 -19.75 2.84
CA GLY A 84 4.78 -20.77 1.84
C GLY A 84 4.97 -20.35 0.38
N THR A 85 5.39 -19.11 0.11
CA THR A 85 5.57 -18.56 -1.24
C THR A 85 6.72 -17.54 -1.28
N ASP A 86 7.23 -17.24 -2.48
CA ASP A 86 8.30 -16.26 -2.70
C ASP A 86 7.81 -14.97 -3.39
N ARG A 87 6.48 -14.84 -3.55
CA ARG A 87 5.85 -13.76 -4.33
C ARG A 87 5.77 -12.45 -3.57
N TYR A 88 5.27 -12.49 -2.34
CA TYR A 88 5.15 -11.36 -1.43
C TYR A 88 5.47 -11.82 -0.02
N CYS A 89 5.91 -10.88 0.81
CA CYS A 89 6.15 -11.09 2.24
C CYS A 89 5.18 -10.23 3.02
N MET A 90 4.66 -10.78 4.13
CA MET A 90 3.65 -10.13 4.95
C MET A 90 4.03 -10.25 6.43
N PHE A 91 4.04 -9.13 7.14
CA PHE A 91 4.40 -9.05 8.55
C PHE A 91 3.29 -8.32 9.31
N LYS A 92 2.76 -8.92 10.38
CA LYS A 92 1.74 -8.31 11.24
C LYS A 92 2.35 -7.90 12.57
N VAL A 93 2.05 -6.68 13.00
CA VAL A 93 2.54 -6.08 14.26
C VAL A 93 1.41 -5.27 14.88
N GLY A 94 0.73 -5.86 15.88
CA GLY A 94 -0.49 -5.28 16.45
C GLY A 94 -1.54 -4.98 15.35
N PRO A 95 -2.07 -3.74 15.26
CA PRO A 95 -3.04 -3.33 14.23
C PRO A 95 -2.40 -2.93 12.89
N VAL A 96 -1.09 -3.11 12.71
CA VAL A 96 -0.34 -2.75 11.51
C VAL A 96 0.01 -3.99 10.69
N LEU A 97 -0.30 -3.96 9.40
CA LEU A 97 0.06 -4.97 8.42
C LEU A 97 1.09 -4.39 7.44
N SER A 98 2.25 -5.01 7.32
CA SER A 98 3.35 -4.60 6.45
C SER A 98 3.54 -5.59 5.32
N ILE A 99 3.44 -5.18 4.05
CA ILE A 99 3.40 -6.10 2.89
C ILE A 99 4.36 -5.64 1.78
N SER A 100 5.16 -6.56 1.25
CA SER A 100 5.95 -6.28 0.05
C SER A 100 5.11 -6.41 -1.23
N HIS A 101 5.40 -5.62 -2.26
CA HIS A 101 4.64 -5.65 -3.51
C HIS A 101 5.50 -5.65 -4.79
N GLY A 102 6.81 -5.87 -4.67
CA GLY A 102 7.73 -5.85 -5.81
C GLY A 102 7.76 -4.51 -6.55
N MET A 103 7.95 -4.56 -7.87
CA MET A 103 8.07 -3.37 -8.73
C MET A 103 7.04 -3.38 -9.86
N GLY A 104 6.53 -2.19 -10.17
CA GLY A 104 5.63 -1.96 -11.29
C GLY A 104 4.15 -2.21 -10.97
N VAL A 105 3.30 -1.62 -11.81
CA VAL A 105 1.84 -1.70 -11.72
C VAL A 105 1.32 -3.15 -11.70
N PRO A 106 1.82 -4.09 -12.55
CA PRO A 106 1.31 -5.46 -12.52
C PRO A 106 1.53 -6.15 -11.17
N SER A 107 2.71 -5.96 -10.56
CA SER A 107 3.06 -6.61 -9.30
C SER A 107 2.24 -6.06 -8.13
N ILE A 108 2.08 -4.74 -8.01
CA ILE A 108 1.24 -4.17 -6.93
C ILE A 108 -0.25 -4.50 -7.13
N SER A 109 -0.73 -4.58 -8.38
CA SER A 109 -2.15 -4.90 -8.66
C SER A 109 -2.56 -6.26 -8.13
N ILE A 110 -1.73 -7.30 -8.36
CA ILE A 110 -1.98 -8.65 -7.83
C ILE A 110 -2.05 -8.62 -6.29
N MET A 111 -1.05 -8.00 -5.65
CA MET A 111 -1.00 -7.86 -4.19
C MET A 111 -2.23 -7.15 -3.65
N LEU A 112 -2.64 -6.03 -4.26
CA LEU A 112 -3.82 -5.27 -3.84
C LEU A 112 -5.11 -6.06 -4.01
N HIS A 113 -5.27 -6.84 -5.09
CA HIS A 113 -6.44 -7.67 -5.30
C HIS A 113 -6.60 -8.71 -4.19
N GLU A 114 -5.53 -9.41 -3.82
CA GLU A 114 -5.58 -10.41 -2.74
C GLU A 114 -5.70 -9.75 -1.36
N LEU A 115 -5.04 -8.61 -1.14
CA LEU A 115 -5.13 -7.85 0.11
C LEU A 115 -6.54 -7.34 0.37
N ILE A 116 -7.21 -6.76 -0.63
CA ILE A 116 -8.57 -6.25 -0.46
C ILE A 116 -9.53 -7.39 -0.12
N LYS A 117 -9.37 -8.56 -0.77
CA LYS A 117 -10.15 -9.77 -0.41
C LYS A 117 -9.80 -10.28 0.99
N LEU A 118 -8.53 -10.27 1.38
CA LEU A 118 -8.09 -10.64 2.72
C LEU A 118 -8.78 -9.80 3.80
N LEU A 119 -8.74 -8.47 3.65
CA LEU A 119 -9.37 -7.52 4.58
C LEU A 119 -10.89 -7.69 4.60
N HIS A 120 -11.50 -7.99 3.46
CA HIS A 120 -12.92 -8.29 3.35
C HIS A 120 -13.30 -9.57 4.10
N HIS A 121 -12.59 -10.68 3.86
CA HIS A 121 -12.82 -11.96 4.55
C HIS A 121 -12.55 -11.85 6.04
N ALA A 122 -11.57 -11.04 6.45
CA ALA A 122 -11.26 -10.74 7.85
C ALA A 122 -12.24 -9.75 8.50
N GLN A 123 -13.21 -9.22 7.74
CA GLN A 123 -14.21 -8.26 8.20
C GLN A 123 -13.63 -6.96 8.77
N CYS A 124 -12.46 -6.55 8.27
CA CYS A 124 -11.81 -5.33 8.70
C CYS A 124 -12.65 -4.09 8.35
N ARG A 125 -12.57 -3.07 9.20
CA ARG A 125 -13.28 -1.79 9.02
C ARG A 125 -12.34 -0.64 9.37
N ASP A 126 -12.55 0.51 8.72
CA ASP A 126 -11.78 1.74 8.97
C ASP A 126 -10.27 1.49 8.80
N VAL A 127 -9.93 0.81 7.70
CA VAL A 127 -8.54 0.49 7.34
C VAL A 127 -7.97 1.62 6.48
N VAL A 128 -6.74 2.03 6.80
CA VAL A 128 -5.98 3.00 6.02
C VAL A 128 -4.82 2.30 5.36
N LEU A 129 -4.67 2.48 4.06
CA LEU A 129 -3.56 1.89 3.32
C LEU A 129 -2.58 2.98 2.87
N PHE A 130 -1.31 2.76 3.19
CA PHE A 130 -0.18 3.60 2.80
C PHE A 130 0.76 2.81 1.91
N ARG A 131 1.25 3.43 0.84
CA ARG A 131 2.39 2.92 0.11
C ARG A 131 3.63 3.69 0.54
N LEU A 132 4.65 2.99 1.00
CA LEU A 132 5.97 3.52 1.34
C LEU A 132 6.94 3.19 0.20
N GLY A 133 7.50 4.21 -0.42
CA GLY A 133 8.31 4.04 -1.64
C GLY A 133 9.48 4.99 -1.76
N THR A 134 10.25 4.79 -2.82
CA THR A 134 11.28 5.71 -3.29
C THR A 134 10.82 6.31 -4.62
N SER A 135 11.14 7.58 -4.83
CA SER A 135 10.84 8.30 -6.06
C SER A 135 12.02 9.18 -6.47
N GLY A 136 11.94 9.77 -7.67
CA GLY A 136 12.88 10.80 -8.11
C GLY A 136 12.15 12.13 -8.10
N GLY A 137 12.66 13.11 -7.36
CA GLY A 137 12.02 14.40 -7.19
C GLY A 137 12.30 15.37 -8.34
N VAL A 138 11.28 16.12 -8.77
CA VAL A 138 11.38 17.21 -9.76
C VAL A 138 11.47 18.54 -9.04
N GLY A 139 12.61 19.22 -9.17
CA GLY A 139 12.82 20.51 -8.50
C GLY A 139 12.83 20.43 -6.97
N LEU A 140 13.08 19.23 -6.41
CA LEU A 140 13.15 18.99 -4.97
C LEU A 140 14.57 18.54 -4.57
N ALA A 141 14.99 18.91 -3.37
CA ALA A 141 16.27 18.46 -2.81
C ALA A 141 16.23 16.94 -2.53
N PRO A 142 17.35 16.21 -2.71
CA PRO A 142 17.44 14.81 -2.30
C PRO A 142 17.05 14.62 -0.82
N GLY A 143 16.26 13.59 -0.53
CA GLY A 143 15.75 13.32 0.81
C GLY A 143 14.40 13.99 1.14
N THR A 144 13.87 14.83 0.24
CA THR A 144 12.51 15.37 0.37
C THR A 144 11.47 14.25 0.25
N VAL A 145 10.56 14.16 1.22
CA VAL A 145 9.40 13.27 1.19
C VAL A 145 8.25 13.97 0.46
N VAL A 146 7.63 13.26 -0.47
CA VAL A 146 6.44 13.76 -1.16
C VAL A 146 5.24 12.94 -0.69
N VAL A 147 4.27 13.62 -0.07
CA VAL A 147 2.93 13.07 0.16
C VAL A 147 2.14 13.31 -1.11
N THR A 148 1.64 12.23 -1.73
CA THR A 148 0.98 12.36 -3.03
C THR A 148 -0.41 12.97 -2.86
N ASP A 149 -0.68 14.03 -3.62
CA ASP A 149 -2.03 14.56 -3.80
C ASP A 149 -2.78 13.71 -4.85
N LYS A 150 -2.27 13.70 -6.09
CA LYS A 150 -2.80 12.86 -7.17
C LYS A 150 -1.74 11.99 -7.80
N ALA A 151 -2.10 10.74 -8.08
CA ALA A 151 -1.34 9.91 -8.99
C ALA A 151 -1.68 10.29 -10.43
N VAL A 152 -0.69 10.67 -11.24
CA VAL A 152 -0.94 11.06 -12.64
C VAL A 152 -0.26 10.12 -13.63
N ASP A 153 -0.83 10.00 -14.82
CA ASP A 153 -0.25 9.25 -15.93
C ASP A 153 0.86 10.03 -16.65
N TYR A 154 1.36 9.47 -17.76
CA TYR A 154 2.40 10.08 -18.61
C TYR A 154 1.95 11.40 -19.27
N SER A 155 0.65 11.68 -19.30
CA SER A 155 0.02 12.90 -19.81
C SER A 155 -0.30 13.90 -18.70
N PHE A 156 0.16 13.62 -17.47
CA PHE A 156 -0.14 14.35 -16.25
C PHE A 156 -1.63 14.41 -15.91
N GLN A 157 -2.41 13.42 -16.35
CA GLN A 157 -3.83 13.31 -16.02
C GLN A 157 -4.04 12.38 -14.80
N PRO A 158 -4.95 12.71 -13.87
CA PRO A 158 -5.24 11.90 -12.69
C PRO A 158 -6.13 10.70 -13.05
N GLN A 159 -5.56 9.77 -13.83
CA GLN A 159 -6.26 8.60 -14.34
C GLN A 159 -5.37 7.37 -14.41
N PHE A 160 -6.01 6.20 -14.35
CA PHE A 160 -5.39 4.89 -14.51
C PHE A 160 -6.15 4.10 -15.58
N GLU A 161 -5.44 3.70 -16.64
CA GLU A 161 -6.00 2.89 -17.72
C GLU A 161 -5.72 1.41 -17.50
N GLN A 162 -6.77 0.60 -17.64
CA GLN A 162 -6.68 -0.85 -17.56
C GLN A 162 -7.40 -1.48 -18.76
N VAL A 163 -6.76 -2.46 -19.39
CA VAL A 163 -7.40 -3.25 -20.45
C VAL A 163 -8.15 -4.43 -19.82
N VAL A 164 -9.46 -4.50 -20.01
CA VAL A 164 -10.32 -5.58 -19.55
C VAL A 164 -11.01 -6.20 -20.76
N LEU A 165 -10.67 -7.46 -21.08
CA LEU A 165 -11.21 -8.20 -22.23
C LEU A 165 -11.09 -7.41 -23.56
N GLY A 166 -9.95 -6.76 -23.77
CA GLY A 166 -9.67 -5.97 -24.97
C GLY A 166 -10.26 -4.56 -24.99
N LYS A 167 -10.95 -4.13 -23.93
CA LYS A 167 -11.48 -2.76 -23.81
C LYS A 167 -10.67 -1.96 -22.79
N VAL A 168 -10.33 -0.73 -23.14
CA VAL A 168 -9.70 0.21 -22.21
C VAL A 168 -10.77 0.73 -21.24
N ILE A 169 -10.50 0.60 -19.95
CA ILE A 169 -11.30 1.16 -18.86
C ILE A 169 -10.40 2.15 -18.12
N THR A 170 -10.87 3.40 -18.04
CA THR A 170 -10.18 4.47 -17.31
C THR A 170 -10.81 4.64 -15.93
N ARG A 171 -9.97 4.72 -14.89
CA ARG A 171 -10.37 4.94 -13.50
C ARG A 171 -9.72 6.20 -12.96
N SER A 172 -10.42 6.90 -12.07
CA SER A 172 -9.85 8.01 -11.32
C SER A 172 -8.78 7.51 -10.34
N THR A 173 -7.78 8.35 -10.09
CA THR A 173 -6.67 8.09 -9.18
C THR A 173 -6.56 9.12 -8.06
N GLU A 174 -7.69 9.75 -7.72
CA GLU A 174 -7.80 10.67 -6.59
C GLU A 174 -7.47 9.94 -5.28
N LEU A 175 -6.76 10.63 -4.39
CA LEU A 175 -6.37 10.16 -3.07
C LEU A 175 -7.12 10.95 -1.99
N ASP A 176 -6.93 10.56 -0.73
CA ASP A 176 -7.65 11.21 0.36
C ASP A 176 -6.92 12.47 0.84
N GLU A 177 -7.44 13.63 0.47
CA GLU A 177 -6.89 14.94 0.84
C GLU A 177 -6.75 15.13 2.36
N GLY A 178 -7.65 14.54 3.15
CA GLY A 178 -7.62 14.60 4.62
C GLY A 178 -6.43 13.84 5.17
N VAL A 179 -6.24 12.60 4.73
CA VAL A 179 -5.06 11.81 5.08
C VAL A 179 -3.77 12.50 4.61
N ALA A 180 -3.78 13.20 3.47
CA ALA A 180 -2.58 13.83 2.93
C ALA A 180 -2.16 15.03 3.79
N SER A 181 -3.15 15.82 4.19
CA SER A 181 -2.99 16.95 5.11
C SER A 181 -2.50 16.49 6.48
N GLU A 182 -3.05 15.40 7.02
CA GLU A 182 -2.62 14.83 8.29
C GLU A 182 -1.18 14.31 8.24
N LEU A 183 -0.78 13.62 7.16
CA LEU A 183 0.61 13.17 6.99
C LEU A 183 1.58 14.34 6.91
N LEU A 184 1.22 15.41 6.18
CA LEU A 184 2.04 16.62 6.12
C LEU A 184 2.12 17.29 7.51
N GLN A 185 1.02 17.35 8.26
CA GLN A 185 1.05 17.86 9.63
C GLN A 185 1.98 17.02 10.53
N CYS A 186 1.92 15.70 10.44
CA CYS A 186 2.80 14.81 11.21
C CYS A 186 4.28 15.06 10.87
N SER A 187 4.60 15.37 9.61
CA SER A 187 5.98 15.68 9.21
C SER A 187 6.53 16.95 9.88
N SER A 188 5.67 17.91 10.23
CA SER A 188 6.09 19.13 10.92
C SER A 188 6.62 18.88 12.33
N GLU A 189 6.27 17.74 12.93
CA GLU A 189 6.79 17.29 14.23
C GLU A 189 8.21 16.69 14.11
N LEU A 190 8.70 16.47 12.88
CA LEU A 190 10.00 15.87 12.57
C LEU A 190 10.97 16.93 12.01
N PRO A 191 11.85 17.52 12.84
CA PRO A 191 12.59 18.75 12.50
C PRO A 191 13.61 18.60 11.35
N ASN A 192 13.86 17.39 10.86
CA ASN A 192 14.84 17.10 9.80
C ASN A 192 14.25 16.34 8.61
N LEU A 193 12.92 16.33 8.45
CA LEU A 193 12.26 15.66 7.35
C LEU A 193 11.55 16.68 6.45
N PRO A 194 12.21 17.20 5.39
CA PRO A 194 11.52 18.05 4.43
C PRO A 194 10.41 17.26 3.75
N ALA A 195 9.17 17.72 3.89
CA ALA A 195 8.01 17.08 3.31
C ALA A 195 7.12 18.10 2.58
N VAL A 196 6.57 17.69 1.44
CA VAL A 196 5.66 18.50 0.62
C VAL A 196 4.50 17.65 0.12
N ILE A 197 3.37 18.28 -0.15
CA ILE A 197 2.28 17.67 -0.92
C ILE A 197 2.51 17.98 -2.40
N GLY A 198 2.36 16.97 -3.26
CA GLY A 198 2.49 17.15 -4.70
C GLY A 198 2.01 15.97 -5.54
N ASN A 199 1.81 16.20 -6.84
CA ASN A 199 1.44 15.14 -7.76
C ASN A 199 2.59 14.17 -8.01
N THR A 200 2.27 12.90 -8.19
CA THR A 200 3.26 11.85 -8.45
C THR A 200 2.93 11.15 -9.77
N MET A 201 3.83 11.26 -10.74
CA MET A 201 3.70 10.56 -12.02
C MET A 201 4.04 9.07 -11.86
N CYS A 202 3.17 8.20 -12.36
CA CYS A 202 3.40 6.76 -12.40
C CYS A 202 3.73 6.30 -13.82
N THR A 203 4.82 5.56 -13.99
CA THR A 203 5.27 5.04 -15.28
C THR A 203 5.33 3.51 -15.28
N HIS A 204 5.19 2.93 -16.48
CA HIS A 204 5.31 1.49 -16.69
C HIS A 204 6.75 1.01 -16.93
N ASP A 205 7.63 1.94 -17.31
CA ASP A 205 9.04 1.68 -17.55
C ASP A 205 9.93 2.67 -16.79
N PHE A 206 11.06 2.16 -16.30
CA PHE A 206 12.00 2.91 -15.46
C PHE A 206 13.13 3.59 -16.26
N TYR A 207 13.27 3.34 -17.56
CA TYR A 207 14.38 3.91 -18.34
C TYR A 207 13.88 4.94 -19.34
N GLU A 208 13.13 4.48 -20.33
CA GLU A 208 12.52 5.30 -21.38
C GLU A 208 11.31 6.06 -20.84
N GLY A 209 10.52 5.43 -19.97
CA GLY A 209 9.32 6.04 -19.38
C GLY A 209 9.58 7.28 -18.53
N ILE A 210 10.81 7.46 -18.04
CA ILE A 210 11.22 8.60 -17.20
C ILE A 210 12.36 9.43 -17.81
N LYS A 211 12.77 9.09 -19.05
CA LYS A 211 13.87 9.70 -19.83
C LYS A 211 15.10 10.06 -18.97
N LYS A 212 16.01 9.09 -18.77
CA LYS A 212 17.32 9.30 -18.11
C LYS A 212 18.30 10.16 -18.91
N ASN A 213 18.00 11.45 -19.10
CA ASN A 213 19.01 12.47 -19.39
C ASN A 213 18.97 13.48 -18.24
N HIS A 214 19.62 13.11 -17.13
CA HIS A 214 19.70 13.85 -15.88
C HIS A 214 18.34 14.18 -15.24
N THR A 215 18.09 13.56 -14.09
CA THR A 215 16.95 13.77 -13.17
C THR A 215 15.70 12.93 -13.52
N LEU A 216 14.99 12.41 -12.49
CA LEU A 216 13.56 11.95 -12.49
C LEU A 216 13.28 10.48 -12.87
N VAL A 217 12.29 9.70 -12.37
CA VAL A 217 11.26 9.66 -11.29
C VAL A 217 11.07 8.15 -11.00
N HIS A 218 10.91 7.68 -9.75
CA HIS A 218 10.55 6.26 -9.48
C HIS A 218 9.14 6.13 -8.90
N CYS A 219 8.50 5.05 -9.33
CA CYS A 219 7.19 4.50 -9.06
C CYS A 219 6.73 4.61 -7.59
N GLY A 220 5.70 5.44 -7.38
CA GLY A 220 4.47 5.01 -6.71
C GLY A 220 4.03 5.88 -5.54
N CYS A 221 2.77 6.31 -5.67
CA CYS A 221 2.06 7.29 -4.88
C CYS A 221 1.80 6.85 -3.44
N PHE A 222 1.93 7.77 -2.50
CA PHE A 222 1.39 7.59 -1.16
C PHE A 222 -0.12 7.79 -1.21
N GLN A 223 -0.87 6.85 -0.64
CA GLN A 223 -2.34 6.76 -0.47
C GLN A 223 -3.11 5.91 -1.48
N VAL A 224 -4.23 5.41 -0.96
CA VAL A 224 -5.13 4.37 -1.48
C VAL A 224 -5.74 4.74 -2.82
N LEU A 225 -5.45 3.91 -3.81
CA LEU A 225 -6.31 3.71 -4.98
C LEU A 225 -7.58 2.99 -4.52
N TYR A 226 -8.74 3.45 -4.99
CA TYR A 226 -10.09 2.89 -4.81
C TYR A 226 -10.94 3.53 -3.68
N LYS A 227 -11.70 4.56 -4.07
CA LYS A 227 -13.13 4.69 -3.70
C LYS A 227 -13.97 3.80 -4.65
#